data_AF-A0A5D3FRI8-F1
#
_entry.id   AF-A0A5D3FRI8-F1
#
_cell.length_a   1.000
_cell.length_b   1.000
_cell.length_c   1.000
_cell.angle_alpha   90.00
_cell.angle_beta   90.00
_cell.angle_gamma   90.00
#
_symmetry.space_group_name_H-M   'P 1'
#
loop_
_entity.id
_entity.type
_entity.pdbx_description
1 polymer ?
#
loop_
_entity_poly.entity_id
_entity_poly.type
_entity_poly.pdbx_seq_one_letter_code
_entity_poly.pdbx_strand_id
1 'polypeptide(L)'
;MGQTALIRYRVRRAVQHRYLEWRALRNRDIVMAYLDALVPPLERRGWRCVKTYEPDVVPVRVPLLRIYGADIAMTLCVLAVPHGLWSYYEAARGRGGWFCPCGDAEWAAETVDEFLKERSSAR
;
A
#
# COMPACT_ATOMS: atom_id res chain seq x y z
N MET A 1 -33.22 -15.53 11.22
CA MET A 1 -32.65 -15.49 9.85
C MET A 1 -31.42 -14.57 9.73
N GLY A 2 -30.46 -14.61 10.67
CA GLY A 2 -29.30 -13.68 10.67
C GLY A 2 -27.91 -14.36 10.71
N GLN A 3 -27.80 -15.55 11.32
CA GLN A 3 -26.50 -16.22 11.48
C GLN A 3 -25.95 -16.81 10.17
N THR A 4 -26.79 -17.39 9.31
CA THR A 4 -26.35 -18.03 8.06
C THR A 4 -25.83 -17.02 7.03
N ALA A 5 -26.41 -15.82 6.98
CA ALA A 5 -25.95 -14.73 6.12
C ALA A 5 -24.59 -14.17 6.57
N LEU A 6 -24.41 -14.01 7.89
CA LEU A 6 -23.14 -13.55 8.49
C LEU A 6 -22.01 -14.56 8.30
N ILE A 7 -22.30 -15.86 8.41
CA ILE A 7 -21.33 -16.93 8.15
C ILE A 7 -20.91 -16.93 6.67
N ARG A 8 -21.86 -16.87 5.73
CA ARG A 8 -21.56 -16.79 4.30
C ARG A 8 -20.74 -15.55 3.94
N TYR A 9 -21.08 -14.40 4.51
CA TYR A 9 -20.33 -13.16 4.34
C TYR A 9 -18.89 -13.29 4.86
N ARG A 10 -18.68 -13.84 6.06
CA ARG A 10 -17.35 -14.07 6.64
C ARG A 10 -16.50 -15.02 5.79
N VAL A 11 -17.07 -16.14 5.35
CA VAL A 11 -16.36 -17.13 4.52
C VAL A 11 -15.98 -16.52 3.17
N ARG A 12 -16.91 -15.82 2.52
CA ARG A 12 -16.64 -15.13 1.24
C ARG A 12 -15.53 -14.09 1.40
N ARG A 13 -15.55 -13.32 2.50
CA ARG A 13 -14.52 -12.32 2.82
C ARG A 13 -13.16 -12.96 3.07
N ALA A 14 -13.10 -14.09 3.76
CA ALA A 14 -11.85 -14.82 4.03
C ALA A 14 -11.24 -15.43 2.76
N VAL A 15 -12.06 -16.03 1.90
CA VAL A 15 -11.62 -16.57 0.60
C VAL A 15 -11.11 -15.44 -0.30
N GLN A 16 -11.85 -14.33 -0.36
CA GLN A 16 -11.43 -13.15 -1.11
C GLN A 16 -10.13 -12.56 -0.56
N HIS A 17 -9.94 -12.53 0.76
CA HIS A 17 -8.71 -12.08 1.40
C HIS A 17 -7.50 -12.89 0.94
N ARG A 18 -7.63 -14.21 1.05
CA ARG A 18 -6.56 -15.17 0.72
C ARG A 18 -6.24 -15.17 -0.77
N TYR A 19 -7.25 -15.01 -1.63
CA TYR A 19 -7.06 -14.81 -3.08
C TYR A 19 -6.28 -13.52 -3.38
N LEU A 20 -6.63 -12.40 -2.76
CA LEU A 20 -5.98 -11.11 -2.99
C LEU A 20 -4.54 -11.07 -2.43
N GLU A 21 -4.29 -11.70 -1.28
CA GLU A 21 -2.93 -11.89 -0.75
C GLU A 21 -2.09 -12.76 -1.69
N TRP A 22 -2.63 -13.89 -2.13
CA TRP A 22 -1.97 -14.75 -3.12
C TRP A 22 -1.68 -14.00 -4.42
N ARG A 23 -2.61 -13.15 -4.87
CA ARG A 23 -2.43 -12.33 -6.06
C ARG A 23 -1.32 -11.30 -5.90
N ALA A 24 -1.19 -10.66 -4.73
CA ALA A 24 -0.09 -9.75 -4.45
C ALA A 24 1.26 -10.50 -4.39
N LEU A 25 1.30 -11.69 -3.78
CA LEU A 25 2.49 -12.53 -3.73
C LEU A 25 2.94 -13.02 -5.12
N ARG A 26 1.99 -13.42 -5.97
CA ARG A 26 2.28 -13.94 -7.32
C ARG A 26 2.65 -12.83 -8.32
N ASN A 27 2.37 -11.57 -8.01
CA ASN A 27 2.65 -10.43 -8.87
C ASN A 27 3.59 -9.43 -8.17
N ARG A 28 4.61 -9.95 -7.48
CA ARG A 28 5.59 -9.14 -6.74
C ARG A 28 6.20 -8.04 -7.61
N ASP A 29 6.51 -8.35 -8.86
CA ASP A 29 7.11 -7.38 -9.80
C ASP A 29 6.17 -6.21 -10.10
N ILE A 30 4.85 -6.46 -10.19
CA ILE A 30 3.85 -5.39 -10.38
C ILE A 30 3.76 -4.52 -9.12
N VAL A 31 3.76 -5.15 -7.93
CA VAL A 31 3.76 -4.42 -6.65
C VAL A 31 5.00 -3.53 -6.55
N MET A 32 6.18 -4.06 -6.89
CA MET A 32 7.43 -3.29 -6.92
C MET A 32 7.36 -2.16 -7.94
N ALA A 33 6.90 -2.42 -9.16
CA ALA A 33 6.78 -1.39 -10.21
C ALA A 33 5.90 -0.21 -9.78
N TYR A 34 4.78 -0.46 -9.09
CA TYR A 34 3.96 0.63 -8.55
C TYR A 34 4.68 1.41 -7.45
N LEU A 35 5.33 0.73 -6.51
CA LEU A 35 6.09 1.40 -5.45
C LEU A 35 7.27 2.19 -6.03
N ASP A 36 7.97 1.65 -7.01
CA ASP A 36 9.08 2.29 -7.72
C ASP A 36 8.61 3.53 -8.49
N ALA A 37 7.47 3.47 -9.16
CA ALA A 37 6.87 4.61 -9.85
C ALA A 37 6.50 5.75 -8.89
N LEU A 38 6.15 5.43 -7.64
CA LEU A 38 5.80 6.41 -6.61
C LEU A 38 7.01 7.14 -6.03
N VAL A 39 8.22 6.56 -6.11
CA VAL A 39 9.42 7.14 -5.47
C VAL A 39 9.83 8.49 -6.07
N PRO A 40 10.07 8.64 -7.40
CA PRO A 40 10.52 9.92 -7.95
C PRO A 40 9.61 11.13 -7.65
N PRO A 41 8.27 11.03 -7.75
CA PRO A 41 7.40 12.18 -7.45
C PRO A 41 7.37 12.53 -5.95
N LEU A 42 7.57 11.57 -5.05
CA LEU A 42 7.69 11.84 -3.61
C LEU A 42 9.03 12.49 -3.27
N GLU A 43 10.14 12.01 -3.86
CA GLU A 43 11.47 12.60 -3.64
C GLU A 43 11.55 14.04 -4.15
N ARG A 44 10.91 14.34 -5.30
CA ARG A 44 10.77 15.72 -5.79
C ARG A 44 10.03 16.65 -4.82
N ARG A 45 9.15 16.09 -3.97
CA ARG A 45 8.40 16.83 -2.95
C ARG A 45 9.15 16.93 -1.61
N GLY A 46 10.37 16.39 -1.54
CA GLY A 46 11.24 16.49 -0.37
C GLY A 46 11.13 15.31 0.60
N TRP A 47 10.41 14.25 0.25
CA TRP A 47 10.31 13.06 1.09
C TRP A 47 11.44 12.08 0.82
N ARG A 48 12.02 11.51 1.89
CA ARG A 48 13.01 10.44 1.75
C ARG A 48 12.30 9.09 1.63
N CYS A 49 12.54 8.40 0.51
CA CYS A 49 11.97 7.09 0.23
C CYS A 49 12.99 5.97 0.48
N VAL A 50 12.59 4.91 1.17
CA VAL A 50 13.40 3.70 1.42
C VAL A 50 12.63 2.46 0.98
N LYS A 51 13.15 1.77 -0.02
CA LYS A 51 12.58 0.53 -0.57
C LYS A 51 13.06 -0.63 0.28
N THR A 52 12.14 -1.39 0.90
CA THR A 52 12.53 -2.54 1.73
C THR A 52 12.70 -3.83 0.92
N TYR A 53 12.55 -3.76 -0.40
CA TYR A 53 12.46 -4.90 -1.30
C TYR A 53 13.60 -4.95 -2.31
N GLU A 54 14.68 -4.21 -2.06
CA GLU A 54 15.91 -4.37 -2.83
C GLU A 54 16.40 -5.82 -2.74
N PRO A 55 16.89 -6.37 -3.87
CA PRO A 55 16.98 -7.82 -4.12
C PRO A 55 17.88 -8.60 -3.17
N ASP A 56 18.81 -7.95 -2.47
CA ASP A 56 19.97 -8.66 -1.90
C ASP A 56 19.96 -8.82 -0.37
N VAL A 57 19.02 -8.20 0.37
CA VAL A 57 19.19 -8.09 1.84
C VAL A 57 18.32 -9.09 2.62
N VAL A 58 17.04 -9.29 2.28
CA VAL A 58 16.15 -10.31 2.89
C VAL A 58 14.94 -10.57 1.97
N PRO A 59 14.48 -11.81 1.76
CA PRO A 59 13.20 -12.05 1.10
C PRO A 59 12.04 -11.51 1.95
N VAL A 60 11.61 -10.27 1.70
CA VAL A 60 10.45 -9.68 2.34
C VAL A 60 9.17 -10.19 1.66
N ARG A 61 8.25 -10.76 2.45
CA ARG A 61 6.99 -11.35 1.96
C ARG A 61 6.08 -10.33 1.26
N VAL A 62 6.15 -9.06 1.62
CA VAL A 62 5.38 -7.96 1.01
C VAL A 62 6.34 -6.80 0.75
N PRO A 63 6.52 -6.35 -0.50
CA PRO A 63 7.28 -5.13 -0.79
C PRO A 63 6.68 -3.93 -0.06
N LEU A 64 7.50 -3.23 0.73
CA LEU A 64 7.11 -2.01 1.43
C LEU A 64 7.96 -0.83 0.96
N LEU A 65 7.33 0.33 0.89
CA LEU A 65 7.98 1.61 0.71
C LEU A 65 7.86 2.41 2.00
N ARG A 66 8.99 2.76 2.61
CA ARG A 66 9.02 3.63 3.79
C ARG A 66 9.29 5.06 3.34
N ILE A 67 8.48 5.99 3.80
CA ILE A 67 8.53 7.41 3.47
C ILE A 67 8.82 8.15 4.75
N TYR A 68 9.84 9.01 4.73
CA TYR A 68 10.31 9.75 5.89
C TYR A 68 10.27 11.27 5.62
N GLY A 69 9.77 12.01 6.61
CA GLY A 69 10.01 13.44 6.79
C GLY A 69 10.78 13.70 8.09
N ALA A 70 10.86 14.96 8.50
CA ALA A 70 11.61 15.38 9.70
C ALA A 70 11.14 14.63 10.97
N ASP A 71 9.84 14.63 11.25
CA ASP A 71 9.26 14.04 12.47
C ASP A 71 8.20 12.96 12.21
N ILE A 72 8.03 12.57 10.95
CA ILE A 72 7.00 11.62 10.53
C ILE A 72 7.55 10.53 9.63
N ALA A 73 7.01 9.33 9.77
CA ALA A 73 7.25 8.23 8.86
C ALA A 73 5.93 7.52 8.52
N MET A 74 5.79 7.12 7.27
CA MET A 74 4.70 6.30 6.77
C MET A 74 5.27 5.09 6.04
N THR A 75 4.59 3.95 6.11
CA THR A 75 4.96 2.77 5.34
C THR A 75 3.81 2.38 4.44
N LEU A 76 4.05 2.37 3.13
CA LEU A 76 3.09 1.97 2.13
C LEU A 76 3.36 0.55 1.63
N CYS A 77 2.30 -0.15 1.29
CA CYS A 77 2.34 -1.38 0.50
C CYS A 77 1.29 -1.29 -0.63
N VAL A 78 1.42 -2.16 -1.63
CA VAL A 78 0.43 -2.27 -2.70
C VAL A 78 -0.31 -3.59 -2.54
N LEU A 79 -1.63 -3.52 -2.48
CA LEU A 79 -2.50 -4.69 -2.39
C LEU A 79 -3.39 -4.80 -3.62
N ALA A 80 -3.62 -6.04 -4.04
CA ALA A 80 -4.65 -6.33 -5.02
C ALA A 80 -6.03 -6.01 -4.42
N VAL A 81 -6.88 -5.41 -5.25
CA VAL A 81 -8.30 -5.16 -4.96
C VAL A 81 -9.17 -5.89 -6.01
N PRO A 82 -10.50 -5.96 -5.84
CA PRO A 82 -11.39 -6.57 -6.83
C PRO A 82 -11.21 -5.99 -8.25
N HIS A 83 -11.68 -6.72 -9.27
CA HIS A 83 -11.66 -6.30 -10.68
C HIS A 83 -10.28 -6.14 -11.32
N GLY A 84 -9.24 -6.77 -10.78
CA GLY A 84 -7.94 -6.75 -11.43
C GLY A 84 -7.07 -5.54 -11.06
N LEU A 85 -7.59 -4.61 -10.26
CA LEU A 85 -6.91 -3.37 -9.89
C LEU A 85 -5.97 -3.53 -8.68
N TRP A 86 -5.24 -2.46 -8.39
CA TRP A 86 -4.26 -2.32 -7.32
C TRP A 86 -4.49 -1.00 -6.58
N SER A 87 -4.12 -0.95 -5.30
CA SER A 87 -4.18 0.29 -4.52
C SER A 87 -3.03 0.35 -3.52
N TYR A 88 -2.62 1.56 -3.20
CA TYR A 88 -1.70 1.84 -2.10
C TYR A 88 -2.44 1.75 -0.77
N TYR A 89 -1.77 1.16 0.22
CA TYR A 89 -2.28 0.99 1.58
C TYR A 89 -1.22 1.38 2.60
N GLU A 90 -1.62 1.99 3.70
CA GLU A 90 -0.79 2.11 4.89
C GLU A 90 -0.59 0.72 5.51
N ALA A 91 0.66 0.25 5.48
CA ALA A 91 1.01 -1.11 5.89
C ALA A 91 0.62 -1.43 7.33
N ALA A 92 0.75 -0.46 8.25
CA ALA A 92 0.41 -0.62 9.66
C ALA A 92 -1.09 -0.90 9.90
N ARG A 93 -1.97 -0.49 8.97
CA ARG A 93 -3.42 -0.65 9.05
C ARG A 93 -3.94 -1.79 8.17
N GLY A 94 -3.05 -2.47 7.44
CA GLY A 94 -3.40 -3.51 6.48
C GLY A 94 -4.50 -3.04 5.52
N ARG A 95 -5.54 -3.86 5.31
CA ARG A 95 -6.65 -3.51 4.41
C ARG A 95 -7.56 -2.37 4.91
N GLY A 96 -7.50 -2.02 6.20
CA GLY A 96 -8.17 -0.84 6.74
C GLY A 96 -7.37 0.45 6.55
N GLY A 97 -6.17 0.34 5.97
CA GLY A 97 -5.31 1.46 5.59
C GLY A 97 -5.41 1.81 4.12
N TRP A 98 -6.54 1.54 3.46
CA TRP A 98 -6.69 1.95 2.05
C TRP A 98 -6.39 3.44 1.94
N PHE A 99 -5.51 3.79 1.01
CA PHE A 99 -5.04 5.15 0.84
C PHE A 99 -5.55 5.72 -0.48
N CYS A 100 -5.09 5.18 -1.61
CA CYS A 100 -5.50 5.64 -2.93
C CYS A 100 -5.31 4.55 -4.01
N PRO A 101 -6.02 4.61 -5.15
CA PRO A 101 -5.83 3.69 -6.26
C PRO A 101 -4.43 3.80 -6.87
N CYS A 102 -3.90 2.69 -7.40
CA CYS A 102 -2.73 2.72 -8.27
C CYS A 102 -3.16 3.06 -9.71
N GLY A 103 -2.30 3.74 -10.46
CA GLY A 103 -2.53 4.06 -11.89
C GLY A 103 -1.96 5.40 -12.31
N ASP A 104 -2.00 6.38 -11.42
CA ASP A 104 -1.36 7.68 -11.57
C ASP A 104 -0.41 7.91 -10.38
N ALA A 105 0.88 7.86 -10.64
CA ALA A 105 1.90 8.02 -9.60
C ALA A 105 2.06 9.48 -9.15
N GLU A 106 1.78 10.46 -10.01
CA GLU A 106 1.89 11.87 -9.66
C GLU A 106 0.76 12.26 -8.71
N TRP A 107 -0.47 11.91 -9.07
CA TRP A 107 -1.64 12.13 -8.24
C TRP A 107 -1.56 11.37 -6.91
N ALA A 108 -1.08 10.12 -6.94
CA ALA A 108 -0.86 9.35 -5.72
C ALA A 108 0.20 10.02 -4.81
N ALA A 109 1.29 10.53 -5.38
CA ALA A 109 2.31 11.24 -4.61
C ALA A 109 1.81 12.56 -4.03
N GLU A 110 0.97 13.29 -4.75
CA GLU A 110 0.29 14.50 -4.25
C GLU A 110 -0.59 14.16 -3.04
N THR A 111 -1.42 13.11 -3.15
CA THR A 111 -2.28 12.66 -2.04
C THR A 111 -1.45 12.26 -0.80
N VAL A 112 -0.33 11.56 -1.01
CA VAL A 112 0.59 11.18 0.07
C VAL A 112 1.26 12.40 0.70
N ASP A 113 1.69 13.36 -0.12
CA ASP A 113 2.35 14.59 0.32
C ASP A 113 1.42 15.45 1.19
N GLU A 114 0.19 15.68 0.76
CA GLU A 114 -0.83 16.39 1.54
C GLU A 114 -1.06 15.72 2.90
N PHE A 115 -1.28 14.40 2.89
CA PHE A 115 -1.49 13.63 4.12
C PHE A 115 -0.31 13.73 5.10
N LEU A 116 0.92 13.64 4.60
CA LEU A 116 2.11 13.73 5.43
C LEU A 116 2.31 15.16 5.97
N LYS A 117 2.05 16.20 5.16
CA LYS A 117 2.12 17.62 5.57
C LYS A 117 1.11 17.96 6.65
N GLU A 118 -0.12 17.47 6.53
CA GLU A 118 -1.15 17.64 7.56
C GLU A 118 -0.71 17.02 8.89
N ARG A 119 -0.16 15.81 8.84
CA ARG A 119 0.29 15.08 10.03
C ARG A 119 1.58 15.61 10.64
N SER A 120 2.43 16.28 9.86
CA SER A 120 3.60 17.01 10.39
C SER A 120 3.24 18.36 10.98
N SER A 121 2.21 19.05 10.44
CA SER A 121 1.78 20.38 10.90
C SER A 121 0.84 20.33 12.11
N ALA A 122 0.22 19.19 12.39
CA ALA A 122 -0.67 18.99 13.54
C ALA A 122 0.09 18.81 14.89
N ARG A 123 1.32 19.29 14.99
CA ARG A 123 2.16 19.26 16.19
C ARG A 123 2.66 20.64 16.57
#